data_AF-A0A7S4TAK7-F1
#
_entry.id   AF-A0A7S4TAK7-F1
#
_cell.length_a   1.000
_cell.length_b   1.000
_cell.length_c   1.000
_cell.angle_alpha   90.00
_cell.angle_beta   90.00
_cell.angle_gamma   90.00
#
_symmetry.space_group_name_H-M   'P 1'
#
loop_
_entity.id
_entity.type
_entity.pdbx_description
1 polymer ?
#
loop_
_entity_poly.entity_id
_entity_poly.type
_entity_poly.pdbx_seq_one_letter_code
_entity_poly.pdbx_strand_id
1 'polypeptide(L)'
;CSRYTPDIQVAIDFHIVLLQVKEGVESFLDAGGPSSFEEAFREVCRPKQGELREMAVSASVNLRAFGVKLRTSTTNSLDEVLEQRARLLQAREAGEATFRQELVQILHSPRTNVCKRRRTFTPEQAERFVGSALEQARLRRQAWYE
;
A
#
# COMPACT_ATOMS: atom_id res chain seq x y z
N CYS A 1 -7.36 -1.19 -13.37
CA CYS A 1 -7.75 -0.15 -14.37
C CYS A 1 -8.44 0.94 -13.61
N SER A 2 -7.99 2.21 -13.68
CA SER A 2 -9.03 3.25 -13.60
C SER A 2 -9.83 3.06 -14.88
N ARG A 3 -11.10 2.65 -14.78
CA ARG A 3 -12.01 2.91 -15.90
C ARG A 3 -11.96 4.42 -16.10
N TYR A 4 -11.78 4.87 -17.32
CA TYR A 4 -12.04 6.27 -17.62
C TYR A 4 -13.51 6.47 -17.25
N THR A 5 -13.80 7.38 -16.32
CA THR A 5 -15.18 7.69 -15.94
C THR A 5 -15.61 8.83 -16.87
N PRO A 6 -16.35 8.54 -17.96
CA PRO A 6 -16.70 9.57 -18.93
C PRO A 6 -17.72 10.57 -18.39
N ASP A 7 -18.41 10.20 -17.30
CA ASP A 7 -19.44 10.97 -16.66
C ASP A 7 -18.94 11.55 -15.33
N ILE A 8 -19.08 12.87 -15.19
CA ILE A 8 -18.71 13.61 -13.98
C ILE A 8 -19.57 13.19 -12.78
N GLN A 9 -20.83 12.84 -12.99
CA GLN A 9 -21.71 12.44 -11.90
C GLN A 9 -21.24 11.12 -11.28
N VAL A 10 -20.89 10.14 -12.12
CA VAL A 10 -20.31 8.87 -11.67
C VAL A 10 -18.98 9.10 -10.94
N ALA A 11 -18.17 10.06 -11.37
CA ALA A 11 -16.92 10.40 -10.67
C ALA A 11 -17.18 11.02 -9.28
N ILE A 12 -18.22 11.85 -9.14
CA ILE A 12 -18.66 12.40 -7.86
C ILE A 12 -19.16 11.29 -6.94
N ASP A 13 -20.02 10.41 -7.43
CA ASP A 13 -20.57 9.29 -6.64
C ASP A 13 -19.46 8.37 -6.13
N PHE A 14 -18.49 8.06 -7.00
CA PHE A 14 -17.29 7.31 -6.63
C PHE A 14 -16.45 8.04 -5.57
N HIS A 15 -16.32 9.36 -5.66
CA HIS A 15 -15.61 10.13 -4.66
C HIS A 15 -16.32 10.09 -3.29
N ILE A 16 -17.65 10.18 -3.29
CA ILE A 16 -18.47 10.07 -2.07
C ILE A 16 -18.28 8.69 -1.42
N VAL A 17 -18.30 7.61 -2.19
CA VAL A 17 -18.05 6.25 -1.66
C VAL A 17 -16.68 6.16 -1.00
N LEU A 18 -15.63 6.72 -1.62
CA LEU A 18 -14.28 6.72 -1.05
C LEU A 18 -14.17 7.57 0.22
N LEU A 19 -14.86 8.71 0.27
CA LEU A 19 -14.92 9.55 1.48
C LEU A 19 -15.62 8.81 2.62
N GLN A 20 -16.74 8.16 2.35
CA GLN A 20 -17.45 7.36 3.35
C GLN A 20 -16.61 6.19 3.87
N VAL A 21 -15.81 5.55 3.02
CA VAL A 21 -14.86 4.51 3.47
C VAL A 21 -13.80 5.12 4.38
N LYS A 22 -13.23 6.27 4.00
CA LYS A 22 -12.21 6.95 4.81
C LYS A 22 -12.78 7.32 6.19
N GLU A 23 -13.90 8.03 6.22
CA GLU A 23 -14.56 8.48 7.44
C GLU A 23 -15.01 7.30 8.31
N GLY A 24 -15.52 6.23 7.69
CA GLY A 24 -15.89 5.01 8.39
C GLY A 24 -14.70 4.36 9.09
N VAL A 25 -13.54 4.28 8.41
CA VAL A 25 -12.32 3.72 9.00
C VAL A 25 -11.79 4.61 10.13
N GLU A 26 -11.75 5.93 9.94
CA GLU A 26 -11.33 6.87 10.97
C GLU A 26 -12.23 6.77 12.22
N SER A 27 -13.56 6.81 12.03
CA SER A 27 -14.52 6.68 13.13
C SER A 27 -14.42 5.33 13.85
N PHE A 28 -14.17 4.25 13.14
CA PHE A 28 -14.07 2.91 13.72
C PHE A 28 -12.79 2.74 14.55
N LEU A 29 -11.68 3.37 14.14
CA LEU A 29 -10.44 3.43 14.91
C LEU A 29 -10.58 4.33 16.14
N ASP A 30 -11.25 5.48 16.01
CA ASP A 30 -11.44 6.44 17.10
C ASP A 30 -12.41 5.92 18.18
N ALA A 31 -13.37 5.08 17.80
CA ALA A 31 -14.35 4.48 18.71
C ALA A 31 -13.77 3.39 19.63
N GLY A 32 -12.45 3.15 19.59
CA GLY A 32 -11.82 2.04 20.31
C GLY A 32 -12.17 0.66 19.74
N GLY A 33 -12.54 0.62 18.45
CA GLY A 33 -12.79 -0.60 17.68
C GLY A 33 -11.52 -1.48 17.50
N PRO A 34 -11.68 -2.72 16.98
CA PRO A 34 -10.80 -3.88 17.12
C PRO A 34 -9.30 -3.69 16.83
N SER A 35 -8.57 -4.71 17.27
CA SER A 35 -7.12 -4.95 17.36
C SER A 35 -6.20 -4.57 16.17
N SER A 36 -6.71 -4.17 15.00
CA SER A 36 -5.87 -3.78 13.85
C SER A 36 -6.58 -2.93 12.79
N PHE A 37 -5.82 -2.13 12.05
CA PHE A 37 -6.31 -1.32 10.91
C PHE A 37 -6.95 -2.18 9.80
N GLU A 38 -6.37 -3.35 9.55
CA GLU A 38 -6.83 -4.28 8.52
C GLU A 38 -8.25 -4.79 8.78
N GLU A 39 -8.57 -5.09 10.05
CA GLU A 39 -9.91 -5.48 10.47
C GLU A 39 -10.89 -4.31 10.30
N ALA A 40 -10.54 -3.13 10.80
CA ALA A 40 -11.34 -1.91 10.64
C ALA A 40 -11.67 -1.62 9.16
N PHE A 41 -10.67 -1.71 8.29
CA PHE A 41 -10.84 -1.46 6.87
C PHE A 41 -11.77 -2.47 6.20
N ARG A 42 -11.64 -3.77 6.52
CA ARG A 42 -12.52 -4.82 5.97
C ARG A 42 -13.96 -4.64 6.43
N GLU A 43 -14.19 -4.33 7.70
CA GLU A 43 -15.54 -4.11 8.23
C GLU A 43 -16.25 -2.93 7.54
N VAL A 44 -15.55 -1.82 7.35
CA VAL A 44 -16.10 -0.63 6.67
C VAL A 44 -16.32 -0.87 5.17
N CYS A 45 -15.46 -1.66 4.51
CA CYS A 45 -15.58 -1.94 3.09
C CYS A 45 -16.60 -3.03 2.75
N ARG A 46 -16.92 -3.94 3.69
CA ARG A 46 -17.87 -5.05 3.47
C ARG A 46 -19.23 -4.58 2.92
N PRO A 47 -19.91 -3.58 3.50
CA PRO A 47 -21.20 -3.12 2.96
C PRO A 47 -21.07 -2.39 1.61
N LYS A 48 -19.86 -1.96 1.22
CA LYS A 48 -19.59 -1.17 0.00
C LYS A 48 -18.88 -1.98 -1.10
N GLN A 49 -18.84 -3.30 -0.95
CA GLN A 49 -18.03 -4.16 -1.82
C GLN A 49 -18.49 -4.13 -3.29
N GLY A 50 -19.79 -3.95 -3.53
CA GLY A 50 -20.35 -3.85 -4.88
C GLY A 50 -19.85 -2.61 -5.61
N GLU A 51 -19.97 -1.45 -4.97
CA GLU A 51 -19.54 -0.15 -5.49
C GLU A 51 -18.02 -0.13 -5.71
N LEU A 52 -17.24 -0.61 -4.73
CA LEU A 52 -15.78 -0.69 -4.83
C LEU A 52 -15.34 -1.59 -6.00
N ARG A 53 -16.08 -2.67 -6.29
CA ARG A 53 -15.82 -3.53 -7.44
C ARG A 53 -16.16 -2.84 -8.76
N GLU A 54 -17.27 -2.12 -8.83
CA GLU A 54 -17.70 -1.37 -10.01
C GLU A 54 -16.69 -0.27 -10.38
N MET A 55 -16.18 0.43 -9.37
CA MET A 55 -15.13 1.44 -9.47
C MET A 55 -13.79 0.91 -10.01
N ALA A 56 -13.59 -0.41 -9.99
CA ALA A 56 -12.32 -1.06 -10.32
C ALA A 56 -11.12 -0.48 -9.55
N VAL A 57 -11.33 -0.18 -8.26
CA VAL A 57 -10.37 0.49 -7.39
C VAL A 57 -9.01 -0.18 -7.46
N SER A 58 -7.96 0.64 -7.56
CA SER A 58 -6.58 0.19 -7.58
C SER A 58 -5.90 0.63 -6.29
N ALA A 59 -5.43 -0.31 -5.49
CA ALA A 59 -4.83 -0.09 -4.19
C ALA A 59 -3.32 -0.35 -4.21
N SER A 60 -2.58 0.33 -3.33
CA SER A 60 -1.14 0.13 -3.12
C SER A 60 -0.75 0.65 -1.74
N VAL A 61 0.25 0.05 -1.11
CA VAL A 61 0.82 0.57 0.12
C VAL A 61 1.84 1.66 -0.21
N ASN A 62 1.66 2.84 0.35
CA ASN A 62 2.65 3.90 0.35
C ASN A 62 3.33 3.92 1.71
N LEU A 63 4.66 3.87 1.72
CA LEU A 63 5.44 3.92 2.95
C LEU A 63 6.67 4.80 2.78
N ARG A 64 7.26 5.19 3.91
CA ARG A 64 8.58 5.81 3.94
C ARG A 64 9.52 4.85 4.66
N ALA A 65 10.57 4.44 3.97
CA ALA A 65 11.61 3.56 4.49
C ALA A 65 12.96 4.13 4.10
N PHE A 66 13.95 4.08 5.00
CA PHE A 66 15.32 4.50 4.68
C PHE A 66 15.41 5.91 4.06
N GLY A 67 14.57 6.85 4.52
CA GLY A 67 14.53 8.21 3.99
C GLY A 67 13.96 8.36 2.57
N VAL A 68 13.46 7.29 1.95
CA VAL A 68 12.83 7.31 0.61
C VAL A 68 11.34 6.98 0.69
N LYS A 69 10.55 7.60 -0.19
CA LYS A 69 9.13 7.24 -0.37
C LYS A 69 9.05 6.02 -1.28
N LEU A 70 8.50 4.93 -0.76
CA LEU A 70 8.28 3.69 -1.50
C LEU A 70 6.79 3.47 -1.72
N ARG A 71 6.47 2.89 -2.87
CA ARG A 71 5.11 2.49 -3.22
C ARG A 71 5.14 1.07 -3.74
N THR A 72 4.33 0.20 -3.15
CA THR A 72 4.22 -1.18 -3.58
C THR A 72 3.56 -1.29 -4.95
N SER A 73 3.66 -2.47 -5.55
CA SER A 73 2.92 -2.80 -6.75
C SER A 73 1.42 -2.57 -6.52
N THR A 74 0.79 -1.88 -7.47
CA THR A 74 -0.65 -1.62 -7.41
C THR A 74 -1.41 -2.90 -7.74
N THR A 75 -2.40 -3.23 -6.93
CA THR A 75 -3.32 -4.37 -7.05
C THR A 75 -4.76 -3.87 -7.14
N ASN A 76 -5.67 -4.70 -7.64
CA ASN A 76 -7.12 -4.47 -7.54
C ASN A 76 -7.76 -5.30 -6.42
N SER A 77 -6.98 -6.12 -5.72
CA SER A 77 -7.40 -6.89 -4.55
C SER A 77 -7.12 -6.07 -3.28
N LEU A 78 -8.19 -5.74 -2.55
CA LEU A 78 -8.06 -5.07 -1.25
C LEU A 78 -7.42 -5.99 -0.21
N ASP A 79 -7.73 -7.29 -0.22
CA ASP A 79 -7.11 -8.23 0.71
C ASP A 79 -5.60 -8.35 0.48
N GLU A 80 -5.16 -8.40 -0.77
CA GLU A 80 -3.73 -8.47 -1.11
C GLU A 80 -2.97 -7.24 -0.61
N VAL A 81 -3.55 -6.03 -0.71
CA VAL A 81 -2.87 -4.81 -0.24
C VAL A 81 -2.84 -4.74 1.29
N LEU A 82 -3.88 -5.23 1.96
CA LEU A 82 -3.94 -5.26 3.42
C LEU A 82 -2.95 -6.29 3.99
N GLU A 83 -2.85 -7.47 3.37
CA GLU A 83 -1.84 -8.47 3.71
C GLU A 83 -0.41 -7.93 3.50
N GLN A 84 -0.15 -7.26 2.37
CA GLN A 84 1.14 -6.60 2.12
C GLN A 84 1.47 -5.58 3.22
N ARG A 85 0.49 -4.78 3.67
CA ARG A 85 0.67 -3.82 4.75
C ARG A 85 1.01 -4.51 6.06
N ALA A 86 0.24 -5.54 6.44
CA ALA A 86 0.45 -6.29 7.67
C ALA A 86 1.85 -6.94 7.70
N ARG A 87 2.27 -7.60 6.61
CA ARG A 87 3.62 -8.19 6.51
C ARG A 87 4.72 -7.14 6.63
N LEU A 88 4.56 -5.97 6.00
CA LEU A 88 5.53 -4.88 6.11
C LEU A 88 5.66 -4.35 7.54
N LEU A 89 4.55 -4.24 8.27
CA LEU A 89 4.57 -3.79 9.68
C LEU A 89 5.23 -4.84 10.58
N GLN A 90 4.89 -6.12 10.42
CA GLN A 90 5.53 -7.22 11.15
C GLN A 90 7.03 -7.29 10.85
N ALA A 91 7.42 -7.20 9.58
CA ALA A 91 8.82 -7.23 9.18
C ALA A 91 9.61 -6.02 9.72
N ARG A 92 8.97 -4.85 9.83
CA ARG A 92 9.55 -3.65 10.45
C ARG A 92 9.89 -3.88 11.93
N GLU A 93 9.02 -4.58 12.66
CA GLU A 93 9.21 -4.91 14.07
C GLU A 93 10.26 -6.01 14.26
N ALA A 94 10.35 -6.97 13.33
CA ALA A 94 11.34 -8.04 13.35
C ALA A 94 12.79 -7.58 13.05
N GLY A 95 12.97 -6.39 12.46
CA GLY A 95 14.27 -5.75 12.26
C GLY A 95 14.62 -5.46 10.80
N GLU A 96 15.72 -4.70 10.61
CA GLU A 96 16.11 -4.13 9.32
C GLU A 96 16.31 -5.18 8.22
N ALA A 97 16.91 -6.33 8.54
CA ALA A 97 17.16 -7.40 7.57
C ALA A 97 15.87 -8.04 7.05
N THR A 98 14.94 -8.36 7.96
CA THR A 98 13.62 -8.92 7.62
C THR A 98 12.81 -7.92 6.81
N PHE A 99 12.81 -6.65 7.22
CA PHE A 99 12.13 -5.58 6.50
C PHE A 99 12.70 -5.38 5.09
N ARG A 100 14.02 -5.46 4.92
CA ARG A 100 14.67 -5.42 3.60
C ARG A 100 14.19 -6.57 2.70
N GLN A 101 14.16 -7.79 3.22
CA GLN A 101 13.73 -8.97 2.46
C GLN A 101 12.28 -8.83 2.00
N GLU A 102 11.38 -8.42 2.89
CA GLU A 102 9.96 -8.21 2.57
C GLU A 102 9.78 -7.12 1.49
N LEU A 103 10.55 -6.02 1.57
CA LEU A 103 10.53 -4.97 0.54
C LEU A 103 10.97 -5.48 -0.83
N VAL A 104 12.03 -6.29 -0.88
CA VAL A 104 12.51 -6.90 -2.13
C VAL A 104 11.42 -7.82 -2.72
N GLN A 105 10.82 -8.67 -1.89
CA GLN A 105 9.75 -9.58 -2.31
C GLN A 105 8.54 -8.81 -2.89
N ILE A 106 8.10 -7.74 -2.23
CA ILE A 106 6.97 -6.94 -2.69
C ILE A 106 7.28 -6.18 -3.99
N LEU A 107 8.52 -5.69 -4.15
CA LEU A 107 8.95 -5.02 -5.38
C LEU A 107 9.09 -5.97 -6.58
N HIS A 108 9.45 -7.23 -6.30
CA HIS A 108 9.52 -8.31 -7.27
C HIS A 108 8.15 -8.96 -7.54
N SER A 109 7.17 -8.79 -6.65
CA SER A 109 5.86 -9.44 -6.79
C SER A 109 5.15 -9.01 -8.08
N PRO A 110 4.62 -9.98 -8.86
CA PRO A 110 3.91 -9.69 -10.09
C PRO A 110 2.69 -8.80 -9.78
N ARG A 111 2.45 -7.81 -10.63
CA ARG A 111 1.23 -7.00 -10.52
C ARG A 111 0.02 -7.85 -10.91
N THR A 112 -1.02 -7.81 -10.09
CA THR A 112 -2.34 -8.35 -10.40
C THR A 112 -3.23 -7.35 -11.16
N ASN A 113 -2.76 -6.11 -11.38
CA ASN A 113 -3.53 -5.05 -12.02
C ASN A 113 -3.40 -5.09 -13.56
N VAL A 114 -4.50 -5.42 -14.23
CA VAL A 114 -4.59 -5.71 -15.68
C VAL A 114 -4.16 -4.54 -16.60
N CYS A 115 -4.06 -3.31 -16.08
CA CYS A 115 -4.16 -2.11 -16.96
C CYS A 115 -2.99 -1.13 -16.91
N LYS A 116 -2.04 -1.31 -15.99
CA LYS A 116 -0.88 -0.40 -15.88
C LYS A 116 0.40 -1.19 -16.11
N ARG A 117 0.99 -1.02 -17.30
CA ARG A 117 2.34 -1.47 -17.63
C ARG A 117 3.35 -0.64 -16.81
N ARG A 118 3.63 -1.02 -15.57
CA ARG A 118 4.92 -0.69 -14.93
C ARG A 118 5.76 -1.96 -14.92
N ARG A 119 7.05 -1.82 -15.19
CA ARG A 119 8.03 -2.90 -15.02
C ARG A 119 7.97 -3.44 -13.59
N THR A 120 7.83 -4.76 -13.46
CA THR A 120 8.21 -5.49 -12.25
C THR A 120 9.74 -5.41 -12.16
N PHE A 121 10.28 -5.18 -10.97
CA PHE A 121 11.74 -5.20 -10.80
C PHE A 121 12.19 -6.65 -10.95
N THR A 122 13.32 -6.90 -11.60
CA THR A 122 13.99 -8.20 -11.44
C THR A 122 14.48 -8.32 -9.99
N PRO A 123 14.74 -9.53 -9.47
CA PRO A 123 15.28 -9.71 -8.13
C PRO A 123 16.50 -8.83 -7.87
N GLU A 124 17.44 -8.77 -8.82
CA GLU A 124 18.68 -8.01 -8.72
C GLU A 124 18.42 -6.50 -8.75
N GLN A 125 17.40 -6.04 -9.47
CA GLN A 125 17.01 -4.63 -9.48
C GLN A 125 16.37 -4.23 -8.14
N ALA A 126 15.49 -5.08 -7.59
CA ALA A 126 14.84 -4.84 -6.32
C ALA A 126 15.86 -4.80 -5.18
N GLU A 127 16.80 -5.75 -5.15
CA GLU A 127 17.88 -5.79 -4.17
C GLU A 127 18.79 -4.57 -4.27
N ARG A 128 19.24 -4.20 -5.48
CA ARG A 128 20.07 -3.00 -5.68
C ARG A 128 19.36 -1.73 -5.24
N PHE A 129 18.08 -1.60 -5.56
CA PHE A 129 17.29 -0.44 -5.21
C PHE A 129 17.13 -0.30 -3.68
N VAL A 130 16.72 -1.37 -2.99
CA VAL A 130 16.56 -1.34 -1.53
C VAL A 130 17.92 -1.19 -0.83
N GLY A 131 18.97 -1.85 -1.33
CA GLY A 131 20.33 -1.74 -0.82
C GLY A 131 20.89 -0.33 -0.94
N SER A 132 20.72 0.33 -2.09
CA SER A 132 21.14 1.72 -2.28
C SER A 132 20.42 2.69 -1.34
N ALA A 133 19.10 2.50 -1.14
CA ALA A 133 18.33 3.32 -0.20
C ALA A 133 18.81 3.16 1.25
N LEU A 134 19.12 1.92 1.66
CA LEU A 134 19.68 1.60 2.97
C LEU A 134 21.03 2.28 3.21
N GLU A 135 21.96 2.14 2.26
CA GLU A 135 23.28 2.75 2.37
C GLU A 135 23.20 4.28 2.43
N GLN A 136 22.37 4.90 1.60
CA GLN A 136 22.12 6.34 1.69
C GLN A 136 21.55 6.77 3.05
N ALA A 137 20.66 5.96 3.64
CA ALA A 137 20.11 6.24 4.96
C ALA A 137 21.14 6.09 6.10
N ARG A 138 22.10 5.16 5.96
CA ARG A 138 23.21 4.99 6.91
C ARG A 138 24.19 6.15 6.84
N LEU A 139 24.61 6.53 5.62
CA LEU A 139 25.50 7.68 5.40
C LEU A 139 24.88 8.97 5.93
N ARG A 140 23.58 9.20 5.68
CA ARG A 140 22.88 10.35 6.26
C ARG A 140 22.92 10.30 7.78
N ARG A 141 22.61 9.16 8.41
CA ARG A 141 22.65 9.06 9.88
C ARG A 141 24.05 9.39 10.43
N GLN A 142 25.12 8.90 9.81
CA GLN A 142 26.49 9.17 10.24
C GLN A 142 26.83 10.66 10.16
N ALA A 143 26.50 11.32 9.04
CA ALA A 143 26.73 12.75 8.83
C ALA A 143 25.93 13.68 9.78
N TRP A 144 24.94 13.15 10.51
CA TRP A 144 24.20 13.91 11.54
C TRP A 144 24.84 13.82 12.93
N TYR A 145 25.74 12.87 13.15
CA TYR A 145 26.45 12.69 14.43
C TYR A 145 27.88 13.24 14.42
N GLU A 146 28.34 13.72 13.26
CA GLU A 146 29.59 14.50 13.08
C GLU A 146 29.28 16.00 13.11
#